data_AF-A0A0B2UNE2-F1
#
_entry.id   AF-A0A0B2UNE2-F1
#
_cell.length_a   1.000
_cell.length_b   1.000
_cell.length_c   1.000
_cell.angle_alpha   90.00
_cell.angle_beta   90.00
_cell.angle_gamma   90.00
#
_symmetry.space_group_name_H-M   'P 1'
#
loop_
_entity.id
_entity.type
_entity.pdbx_description
1 polymer ?
#
loop_
_entity_poly.entity_id
_entity_poly.type
_entity_poly.pdbx_seq_one_letter_code
_entity_poly.pdbx_strand_id
1 'polypeptide(L)'
;MNPRRDEMRRTENALEIWILEAKGVPVKRRYYCEICLDKTLVGRTSAKPRADICFWGEHFDYSPIPKVDDLCINLYRDADPKKKKDRSTLIGYVQIKIDQLAARHPVERCGVHFLQP
;
A
#
# COMPACT_ATOMS: atom_id res chain seq x y z
N MET A 1 43.01 2.83 -0.15
CA MET A 1 41.66 2.70 0.43
C MET A 1 40.84 3.90 -0.03
N ASN A 2 39.71 3.67 -0.71
CA ASN A 2 38.87 4.75 -1.20
C ASN A 2 37.85 5.16 -0.10
N PRO A 3 37.90 6.40 0.45
CA PRO A 3 37.07 6.81 1.59
C PRO A 3 35.57 6.92 1.28
N ARG A 4 35.20 6.94 -0.01
CA ARG A 4 33.79 6.98 -0.45
C ARG A 4 33.05 5.65 -0.34
N ARG A 5 33.73 4.57 0.08
CA ARG A 5 33.08 3.27 0.30
C ARG A 5 32.38 3.16 1.66
N ASP A 6 32.64 4.09 2.58
CA ASP A 6 32.02 4.13 3.92
C ASP A 6 30.77 5.04 4.00
N GLU A 7 30.36 5.68 2.90
CA GLU A 7 29.04 6.34 2.82
C GLU A 7 27.89 5.33 2.72
N MET A 8 28.21 4.05 2.52
CA MET A 8 27.26 2.96 2.65
C MET A 8 27.10 2.57 4.12
N ARG A 9 26.80 3.55 4.98
CA ARG A 9 26.13 3.25 6.26
C ARG A 9 24.81 2.59 5.86
N ARG A 10 24.78 1.25 5.89
CA ARG A 10 23.55 0.46 5.84
C ARG A 10 22.63 1.06 6.88
N THR A 11 21.73 1.93 6.43
CA THR A 11 20.64 2.38 7.27
C THR A 11 19.67 1.23 7.15
N GLU A 12 19.65 0.36 8.17
CA GLU A 12 18.66 -0.71 8.27
C GLU A 12 17.32 -0.06 8.54
N ASN A 13 16.67 0.37 7.45
CA ASN A 13 15.33 0.92 7.50
C ASN A 13 14.36 -0.25 7.66
N ALA A 14 13.38 -0.07 8.54
CA ALA A 14 12.24 -0.96 8.69
C ALA A 14 10.96 -0.19 8.42
N LEU A 15 9.95 -0.87 7.89
CA LEU A 15 8.65 -0.30 7.61
C LEU A 15 7.56 -1.26 8.07
N GLU A 16 6.77 -0.82 9.05
CA GLU A 16 5.57 -1.51 9.52
C GLU A 16 4.33 -0.80 8.95
N ILE A 17 3.40 -1.58 8.39
CA ILE A 17 2.18 -1.07 7.75
C ILE A 17 0.97 -1.83 8.25
N TRP A 18 -0.06 -1.09 8.67
CA TRP A 18 -1.38 -1.62 8.97
C TRP A 18 -2.39 -1.12 7.94
N ILE A 19 -3.06 -2.04 7.24
CA ILE A 19 -4.16 -1.71 6.33
C ILE A 19 -5.46 -2.10 7.00
N LEU A 20 -6.22 -1.10 7.46
CA LEU A 20 -7.41 -1.29 8.28
C LEU A 20 -8.66 -1.47 7.44
N GLU A 21 -9.17 -0.40 6.82
CA GLU A 21 -10.45 -0.42 6.09
C GLU A 21 -10.50 0.53 4.90
N ALA A 22 -11.45 0.28 3.99
CA ALA A 22 -11.83 1.19 2.92
C ALA A 22 -13.27 1.64 3.11
N LYS A 23 -13.46 2.96 3.02
CA LYS A 23 -14.75 3.65 3.10
C LYS A 23 -15.09 4.27 1.75
N GLY A 24 -16.38 4.51 1.49
CA GLY A 24 -16.85 5.14 0.26
C GLY A 24 -16.73 4.31 -1.03
N VAL A 25 -16.29 3.04 -0.96
CA VAL A 25 -16.23 2.16 -2.14
C VAL A 25 -17.57 1.50 -2.46
N PRO A 26 -17.86 1.21 -3.75
CA PRO A 26 -19.10 0.54 -4.15
C PRO A 26 -19.37 -0.78 -3.42
N VAL A 27 -20.61 -0.98 -2.97
CA VAL A 27 -21.06 -2.21 -2.27
C VAL A 27 -21.11 -3.43 -3.19
N LYS A 28 -21.17 -4.63 -2.59
CA LYS A 28 -21.30 -5.94 -3.29
C LYS A 28 -20.15 -6.26 -4.24
N ARG A 29 -19.01 -5.57 -4.12
CA ARG A 29 -17.75 -5.87 -4.80
C ARG A 29 -16.71 -6.32 -3.80
N ARG A 30 -15.67 -7.02 -4.26
CA ARG A 30 -14.51 -7.37 -3.44
C ARG A 30 -13.38 -6.39 -3.73
N TYR A 31 -12.61 -6.05 -2.70
CA TYR A 31 -11.49 -5.12 -2.80
C TYR A 31 -10.25 -5.71 -2.16
N TYR A 32 -9.10 -5.33 -2.67
CA TYR A 32 -7.79 -5.60 -2.06
C TYR A 32 -6.89 -4.40 -2.27
N CYS A 33 -5.87 -4.28 -1.42
CA CYS A 33 -4.83 -3.27 -1.56
C CYS A 33 -3.55 -3.93 -2.07
N GLU A 34 -2.85 -3.26 -2.99
CA GLU A 34 -1.46 -3.51 -3.30
C GLU A 34 -0.57 -2.52 -2.56
N ILE A 35 0.55 -3.00 -2.04
CA ILE A 35 1.57 -2.19 -1.38
C ILE A 35 2.75 -2.09 -2.33
N CYS A 36 3.10 -0.88 -2.73
CA CYS A 36 4.22 -0.63 -3.63
C CYS A 36 5.26 0.29 -2.99
N LEU A 37 6.53 -0.08 -3.10
CA LEU A 37 7.68 0.78 -2.79
C LEU A 37 8.35 1.18 -4.11
N ASP A 38 8.45 2.47 -4.40
CA ASP A 38 8.96 3.01 -5.68
C ASP A 38 8.38 2.30 -6.91
N LYS A 39 7.06 2.06 -6.90
CA LYS A 39 6.27 1.35 -7.93
C LYS A 39 6.51 -0.16 -8.01
N THR A 40 7.37 -0.72 -7.18
CA THR A 40 7.58 -2.17 -7.06
C THR A 40 6.56 -2.76 -6.09
N LEU A 41 5.75 -3.72 -6.54
CA LEU A 41 4.80 -4.44 -5.69
C LEU A 41 5.56 -5.29 -4.66
N VAL A 42 5.33 -5.03 -3.38
CA VAL A 42 5.97 -5.74 -2.25
C VAL A 42 4.98 -6.52 -1.38
N GLY A 43 3.69 -6.29 -1.55
CA GLY A 43 2.67 -6.99 -0.77
C GLY A 43 1.27 -6.74 -1.30
N ARG A 44 0.34 -7.58 -0.86
CA ARG A 44 -1.07 -7.47 -1.19
C ARG A 44 -1.90 -7.96 -0.02
N THR A 45 -3.00 -7.28 0.26
CA THR A 45 -3.97 -7.78 1.24
C THR A 45 -4.80 -8.93 0.69
N SER A 46 -5.53 -9.64 1.56
CA SER A 46 -6.62 -10.50 1.09
C SER A 46 -7.72 -9.67 0.41
N ALA A 47 -8.46 -10.29 -0.52
CA ALA A 47 -9.64 -9.65 -1.10
C ALA A 47 -10.82 -9.74 -0.13
N LYS A 48 -11.44 -8.61 0.24
CA LYS A 48 -12.58 -8.55 1.17
C LYS A 48 -13.83 -8.00 0.48
N PRO A 49 -15.02 -8.60 0.68
CA PRO A 49 -16.26 -8.03 0.18
C PRO A 49 -16.59 -6.72 0.90
N ARG A 50 -17.11 -5.73 0.14
CA ARG A 50 -17.82 -4.59 0.72
C ARG A 50 -19.26 -4.99 1.01
N ALA A 51 -19.48 -5.56 2.19
CA ALA A 51 -20.81 -5.72 2.80
C ALA A 51 -21.20 -4.39 3.46
N ASP A 52 -21.23 -4.31 4.80
CA ASP A 52 -21.45 -3.06 5.55
C ASP A 52 -20.16 -2.25 5.76
N ILE A 53 -19.03 -2.96 5.89
CA ILE A 53 -17.68 -2.41 6.00
C ILE A 53 -16.75 -3.24 5.11
N CYS A 54 -15.73 -2.63 4.51
CA CYS A 54 -14.62 -3.34 3.89
C CYS A 54 -13.40 -3.22 4.80
N PHE A 55 -13.17 -4.23 5.63
CA PHE A 55 -12.13 -4.25 6.67
C PHE A 55 -11.14 -5.40 6.41
N TRP A 56 -9.85 -5.08 6.37
CA TRP A 56 -8.74 -6.02 6.26
C TRP A 56 -8.10 -6.28 7.62
N GLY A 57 -7.68 -5.23 8.32
CA GLY A 57 -6.93 -5.35 9.58
C GLY A 57 -5.61 -6.13 9.41
N GLU A 58 -4.98 -5.98 8.25
CA GLU A 58 -3.79 -6.77 7.88
C GLU A 58 -2.50 -5.98 8.15
N HIS A 59 -1.49 -6.68 8.67
CA HIS A 59 -0.19 -6.13 9.04
C HIS A 59 0.91 -6.61 8.08
N PHE A 60 1.83 -5.73 7.72
CA PHE A 60 2.99 -6.01 6.90
C PHE A 60 4.24 -5.42 7.54
N ASP A 61 5.27 -6.24 7.65
CA ASP A 61 6.59 -5.87 8.17
C ASP A 61 7.62 -6.06 7.05
N TYR A 62 8.34 -4.98 6.74
CA TYR A 62 9.44 -4.99 5.79
C TYR A 62 10.72 -4.53 6.48
N SER A 63 11.66 -5.45 6.70
CA SER A 63 12.97 -5.16 7.27
C SER A 63 14.03 -6.17 6.80
N PRO A 64 15.20 -5.71 6.28
CA PRO A 64 15.51 -4.33 5.92
C PRO A 64 14.83 -3.94 4.60
N ILE A 65 14.43 -2.67 4.45
CA ILE A 65 14.06 -2.10 3.15
C ILE A 65 15.24 -1.39 2.48
N PRO A 66 15.36 -1.45 1.13
CA PRO A 66 16.31 -0.61 0.42
C PRO A 66 15.96 0.88 0.62
N LYS A 67 16.88 1.77 0.23
CA LYS A 67 16.54 3.20 0.14
C LYS A 67 15.44 3.38 -0.90
N VAL A 68 14.27 3.83 -0.44
CA VAL A 68 13.07 4.06 -1.24
C VAL A 68 12.54 5.47 -0.99
N ASP A 69 11.90 6.07 -1.99
CA ASP A 69 11.42 7.45 -1.92
C ASP A 69 9.90 7.53 -1.73
N ASP A 70 9.15 6.55 -2.27
CA ASP A 70 7.69 6.53 -2.30
C ASP A 70 7.10 5.20 -1.78
N LEU A 71 6.20 5.30 -0.81
CA LEU A 71 5.23 4.26 -0.46
C LEU A 71 3.90 4.57 -1.15
N CYS A 72 3.34 3.62 -1.89
CA CYS A 72 2.03 3.74 -2.50
C CYS A 72 1.14 2.54 -2.13
N ILE A 73 -0.07 2.82 -1.63
CA ILE A 73 -1.11 1.84 -1.37
C ILE A 73 -2.18 1.99 -2.43
N ASN A 74 -2.29 1.03 -3.35
CA ASN A 74 -3.27 1.04 -4.43
C ASN A 74 -4.48 0.19 -4.05
N LEU A 75 -5.68 0.78 -4.09
CA LEU A 75 -6.94 0.09 -3.83
C LEU A 75 -7.54 -0.41 -5.13
N TYR A 76 -7.73 -1.72 -5.24
CA TYR A 76 -8.35 -2.36 -6.40
C TYR A 76 -9.72 -2.92 -6.08
N ARG A 77 -10.63 -2.82 -7.04
CA ARG A 77 -11.79 -3.70 -7.15
C ARG A 77 -11.32 -4.99 -7.81
N ASP A 78 -11.59 -6.11 -7.16
CA ASP A 78 -11.32 -7.44 -7.68
C ASP A 78 -12.23 -7.78 -8.86
N ALA A 79 -11.74 -8.61 -9.78
CA ALA A 79 -12.52 -9.09 -10.91
C ALA A 79 -13.67 -9.99 -10.45
N ASP A 80 -14.84 -9.89 -11.08
CA ASP A 80 -15.91 -10.86 -10.85
C ASP A 80 -15.56 -12.20 -11.52
N PRO A 81 -15.31 -13.28 -10.76
CA PRO A 81 -14.92 -14.57 -11.33
C PRO A 81 -16.02 -15.18 -12.21
N LYS A 82 -17.28 -14.73 -12.06
CA LYS A 82 -18.39 -15.17 -12.92
C LYS A 82 -18.40 -14.49 -14.28
N LYS A 83 -17.66 -13.39 -14.46
CA LYS A 83 -17.61 -12.61 -15.70
C LYS A 83 -16.25 -12.76 -16.37
N LYS A 84 -16.18 -13.62 -17.40
CA LYS A 84 -14.94 -13.95 -18.14
C LYS A 84 -14.12 -12.76 -18.67
N LYS A 85 -14.71 -11.57 -18.85
CA LYS A 85 -14.05 -10.35 -19.34
C LYS A 85 -13.81 -9.30 -18.25
N ASP A 86 -14.29 -9.51 -17.02
CA ASP A 86 -14.07 -8.55 -15.94
C ASP A 86 -12.63 -8.63 -15.48
N ARG A 87 -12.03 -7.47 -15.20
CA ARG A 87 -10.65 -7.35 -14.76
C ARG A 87 -10.61 -6.55 -13.47
N SER A 88 -9.58 -6.80 -12.67
CA SER A 88 -9.29 -5.96 -11.52
C SER A 88 -9.09 -4.53 -11.98
N THR A 89 -9.69 -3.58 -11.28
CA THR A 89 -9.71 -2.16 -11.66
C THR A 89 -9.17 -1.33 -10.51
N LEU A 90 -8.21 -0.44 -10.79
CA LEU A 90 -7.71 0.51 -9.80
C LEU A 90 -8.83 1.51 -9.47
N ILE A 91 -9.11 1.69 -8.18
CA ILE A 91 -10.17 2.57 -7.68
C ILE A 91 -9.59 3.87 -7.13
N GLY A 92 -8.39 3.81 -6.56
CA GLY A 92 -7.68 4.96 -6.03
C GLY A 92 -6.40 4.50 -5.36
N TYR A 93 -5.64 5.45 -4.85
CA TYR A 93 -4.41 5.17 -4.13
C TYR A 93 -4.11 6.21 -3.07
N VAL A 94 -3.20 5.85 -2.16
CA VAL A 94 -2.56 6.76 -1.21
C VAL A 94 -1.07 6.69 -1.47
N GLN A 95 -0.42 7.83 -1.67
CA GLN A 95 1.02 7.91 -1.84
C GLN A 95 1.62 8.76 -0.73
N ILE A 96 2.66 8.23 -0.08
CA ILE A 96 3.36 8.84 1.04
C ILE A 96 4.85 8.85 0.69
N LYS A 97 5.47 10.02 0.77
CA LYS A 97 6.94 10.12 0.62
C LYS A 97 7.60 9.59 1.88
N ILE A 98 8.66 8.80 1.72
CA ILE A 98 9.35 8.13 2.84
C ILE A 98 10.04 9.15 3.76
N ASP A 99 10.44 10.32 3.24
CA ASP A 99 10.95 11.43 4.05
C ASP A 99 9.93 11.97 5.07
N GLN A 100 8.63 11.86 4.78
CA GLN A 100 7.55 12.19 5.72
C GLN A 100 7.38 11.12 6.82
N LEU A 101 7.96 9.94 6.64
CA LEU A 101 7.92 8.81 7.57
C LEU A 101 9.19 8.69 8.42
N ALA A 102 10.20 9.53 8.19
CA ALA A 102 11.48 9.50 8.91
C ALA A 102 11.37 9.89 10.41
N ALA A 103 10.17 10.21 10.90
CA ALA A 103 9.92 10.46 12.31
C ALA A 103 9.83 9.13 13.08
N ARG A 104 10.41 9.07 14.29
CA ARG A 104 10.41 7.87 15.17
C ARG A 104 9.03 7.44 15.70
N HIS A 105 7.94 8.00 15.19
CA HIS A 105 6.58 7.74 15.64
C HIS A 105 5.72 7.24 14.48
N PRO A 106 4.80 6.29 14.70
CA PRO A 106 3.88 5.80 13.66
C PRO A 106 3.12 6.96 13.01
N VAL A 107 3.06 6.96 11.67
CA VAL A 107 2.31 7.96 10.91
C VAL A 107 1.00 7.34 10.43
N GLU A 108 -0.12 7.81 10.96
CA GLU A 108 -1.45 7.46 10.49
C GLU A 108 -1.87 8.39 9.35
N ARG A 109 -2.26 7.83 8.19
CA ARG A 109 -2.80 8.61 7.06
C ARG A 109 -4.11 8.01 6.56
N CYS A 110 -5.14 8.84 6.55
CA CYS A 110 -6.43 8.56 5.91
C CYS A 110 -6.45 9.25 4.54
N GLY A 111 -5.90 8.61 3.52
CA GLY A 111 -5.93 9.15 2.15
C GLY A 111 -7.00 8.45 1.31
N VAL A 112 -7.83 9.22 0.61
CA VAL A 112 -8.58 8.69 -0.55
C VAL A 112 -8.51 9.74 -1.66
N HIS A 113 -7.54 9.60 -2.57
CA HIS A 113 -7.57 10.33 -3.82
C HIS A 113 -8.44 9.54 -4.80
N PHE A 114 -9.70 9.94 -4.93
CA PHE A 114 -10.56 9.48 -6.01
C PHE A 114 -10.07 10.14 -7.30
N LEU A 115 -9.27 9.43 -8.10
CA LEU A 115 -9.15 9.78 -9.52
C LEU A 115 -10.47 9.37 -10.18
N GLN A 116 -11.39 10.32 -10.32
CA GLN A 116 -12.48 10.17 -11.27
C GLN A 116 -11.94 10.35 -12.70
N PRO A 117 -12.53 9.64 -13.68
CA PRO A 117 -12.03 9.53 -15.05
C PRO A 117 -12.03 10.85 -15.82
#